data_AF-A0A180ETI7-F1
#
_entry.id   AF-A0A180ETI7-F1
#
_cell.length_a   1.000
_cell.length_b   1.000
_cell.length_c   1.000
_cell.angle_alpha   90.00
_cell.angle_beta   90.00
_cell.angle_gamma   90.00
#
_symmetry.space_group_name_H-M   'P 1'
#
loop_
_entity.id
_entity.type
_entity.pdbx_description
1 polymer ?
#
loop_
_entity_poly.entity_id
_entity_poly.type
_entity_poly.pdbx_seq_one_letter_code
_entity_poly.pdbx_strand_id
1 'polypeptide(L)'
;MEGANCELNCFVIQPFDDGKYDKLFNESFKPAIEKAGLKAYRVDEDPAASNIIESIENGIVQSSICLAEITTNNPNIWYELGFAFACRKEVVMICSKEREKISF
;
A
#
# COMPACT_ATOMS: atom_id res chain seq x y z
N MET A 1 -3.35 1.71 33.52
CA MET A 1 -4.19 1.54 32.32
C MET A 1 -3.25 1.72 31.15
N GLU A 2 -2.78 0.61 30.56
CA GLU A 2 -2.07 0.68 29.27
C GLU A 2 -3.06 1.28 28.27
N GLY A 3 -2.71 2.44 27.73
CA GLY A 3 -3.50 3.09 26.70
C GLY A 3 -3.64 2.14 25.51
N ALA A 4 -4.82 2.11 24.89
CA ALA A 4 -5.05 1.36 23.67
C ALA A 4 -3.92 1.67 22.68
N ASN A 5 -3.07 0.68 22.41
CA ASN A 5 -2.03 0.78 21.40
C ASN A 5 -2.76 0.88 20.05
N CYS A 6 -2.97 2.11 19.55
CA CYS A 6 -3.42 2.30 18.18
C CYS A 6 -2.25 1.91 17.28
N GLU A 7 -2.22 0.65 16.83
CA GLU A 7 -1.28 0.22 15.82
C GLU A 7 -1.38 1.14 14.60
N LEU A 8 -0.28 1.82 14.28
CA LEU A 8 -0.19 2.66 13.11
C LEU A 8 -0.05 1.75 11.89
N ASN A 9 -0.85 1.97 10.85
CA ASN A 9 -0.91 1.11 9.68
C ASN A 9 -0.30 1.79 8.45
N CYS A 10 0.43 1.01 7.65
CA CYS A 10 0.90 1.39 6.32
C CYS A 10 0.07 0.64 5.27
N PHE A 11 -0.72 1.36 4.48
CA PHE A 11 -1.46 0.77 3.36
C PHE A 11 -0.52 0.60 2.17
N VAL A 12 -0.44 -0.62 1.63
CA VAL A 12 0.47 -0.94 0.52
C VAL A 12 -0.32 -0.99 -0.79
N ILE A 13 -0.06 0.00 -1.64
CA ILE A 13 -0.58 0.15 -2.99
C ILE A 13 0.41 -0.55 -3.93
N GLN A 14 0.11 -1.77 -4.36
CA GLN A 14 1.02 -2.58 -5.16
C GLN A 14 0.25 -3.54 -6.08
N PRO A 15 0.76 -3.85 -7.29
CA PRO A 15 0.24 -4.98 -8.06
C PRO A 15 0.39 -6.29 -7.28
N PHE A 16 -0.49 -7.25 -7.50
CA PHE A 16 -0.36 -8.63 -7.00
C PHE A 16 -0.36 -9.58 -8.21
N ASP A 17 0.47 -10.62 -8.18
CA ASP A 17 0.69 -11.47 -9.35
C ASP A 17 1.02 -12.94 -9.03
N ASP A 18 0.81 -13.38 -7.79
CA ASP A 18 1.27 -14.67 -7.23
C ASP A 18 2.77 -14.93 -7.51
N GLY A 19 3.55 -13.85 -7.62
CA GLY A 19 4.84 -13.89 -8.26
C GLY A 19 5.81 -12.84 -7.72
N LYS A 20 6.36 -12.03 -8.63
CA LYS A 20 7.45 -11.10 -8.28
C LYS A 20 6.97 -10.04 -7.28
N TYR A 21 5.71 -9.61 -7.34
CA TYR A 21 5.21 -8.56 -6.47
C TYR A 21 4.86 -9.11 -5.09
N ASP A 22 4.31 -10.31 -5.01
CA ASP A 22 4.05 -10.97 -3.73
C ASP A 22 5.35 -11.33 -3.01
N LYS A 23 6.36 -11.76 -3.76
CA LYS A 23 7.71 -11.93 -3.21
C LYS A 23 8.29 -10.60 -2.69
N LEU A 24 8.16 -9.53 -3.46
CA LEU A 24 8.65 -8.20 -3.07
C LEU A 24 7.95 -7.69 -1.80
N PHE A 25 6.63 -7.90 -1.69
CA PHE A 25 5.89 -7.56 -0.48
C PHE A 25 6.39 -8.33 0.73
N ASN A 26 6.41 -9.67 0.65
CA ASN A 26 6.73 -10.55 1.76
C ASN A 26 8.18 -10.46 2.21
N GLU A 27 9.12 -10.34 1.28
CA GLU A 27 10.56 -10.36 1.58
C GLU A 27 11.14 -8.96 1.84
N SER A 28 10.50 -7.90 1.35
CA SER A 28 11.05 -6.53 1.45
C SER A 28 10.11 -5.54 2.12
N PHE A 29 8.91 -5.31 1.59
CA PHE A 29 8.06 -4.22 2.08
C PHE A 29 7.53 -4.48 3.48
N LYS A 30 6.94 -5.65 3.71
CA LYS A 30 6.37 -6.00 5.01
C LYS A 30 7.42 -5.96 6.13
N PRO A 31 8.60 -6.61 6.02
CA PRO A 31 9.65 -6.51 7.03
C PRO A 31 10.15 -5.07 7.26
N ALA A 32 10.26 -4.26 6.20
CA ALA A 32 10.72 -2.88 6.33
C ALA A 32 9.69 -1.97 7.03
N ILE A 33 8.41 -2.13 6.69
CA ILE A 33 7.29 -1.42 7.32
C ILE A 33 7.20 -1.81 8.81
N GLU A 34 7.26 -3.11 9.12
CA GLU A 34 7.21 -3.61 10.49
C GLU A 34 8.41 -3.14 11.33
N LYS A 35 9.61 -3.10 10.74
CA LYS A 35 10.80 -2.53 11.38
C LYS A 35 10.66 -1.03 11.67
N ALA A 36 9.84 -0.32 10.91
CA ALA A 36 9.51 1.08 11.15
C ALA A 36 8.42 1.29 12.23
N GLY A 37 7.93 0.21 12.85
CA GLY A 37 6.90 0.26 13.90
C GLY A 37 5.47 0.42 13.37
N LEU A 38 5.24 0.05 12.11
CA LEU A 38 3.95 0.10 11.43
C LEU A 38 3.46 -1.32 11.11
N LYS A 39 2.14 -1.51 11.01
CA LYS A 39 1.57 -2.74 10.44
C LYS A 39 1.41 -2.60 8.93
N ALA A 40 1.99 -3.52 8.16
CA ALA A 40 1.75 -3.58 6.72
C ALA A 40 0.33 -4.11 6.45
N TYR A 41 -0.44 -3.39 5.65
CA TYR A 41 -1.78 -3.79 5.20
C TYR A 41 -1.85 -3.82 3.69
N ARG A 42 -2.24 -4.97 3.13
CA ARG A 42 -2.45 -5.20 1.70
C ARG A 42 -3.83 -5.84 1.53
N VAL A 43 -4.67 -5.25 0.68
CA VAL A 43 -6.11 -5.56 0.65
C VAL A 43 -6.41 -6.98 0.15
N ASP A 44 -5.57 -7.55 -0.71
CA ASP A 44 -5.70 -8.92 -1.23
C ASP A 44 -5.49 -9.99 -0.14
N GLU A 45 -4.79 -9.66 0.94
CA GLU A 45 -4.57 -10.58 2.07
C GLU A 45 -5.71 -10.54 3.10
N ASP A 46 -6.68 -9.63 2.95
CA ASP A 46 -7.77 -9.45 3.90
C ASP A 46 -9.01 -10.26 3.48
N PRO A 47 -9.30 -11.39 4.14
CA PRO A 47 -10.49 -12.19 3.81
C PRO A 47 -11.80 -11.49 4.15
N ALA A 48 -11.78 -10.39 4.92
CA ALA A 48 -12.94 -9.58 5.22
C ALA A 48 -13.22 -8.51 4.15
N ALA A 49 -12.29 -8.29 3.20
CA ALA A 49 -12.48 -7.39 2.07
C ALA A 49 -13.54 -7.94 1.11
N SER A 50 -14.77 -7.44 1.25
CA SER A 50 -15.91 -7.88 0.44
C SER A 50 -16.11 -6.96 -0.77
N ASN A 51 -16.37 -5.69 -0.52
CA ASN A 51 -16.36 -4.65 -1.54
C ASN A 51 -14.93 -4.12 -1.69
N ILE A 52 -14.23 -4.57 -2.73
CA ILE A 52 -12.80 -4.27 -2.92
C ILE A 52 -12.53 -2.77 -2.98
N ILE A 53 -13.35 -1.98 -3.69
CA ILE A 53 -13.14 -0.53 -3.84
C ILE A 53 -13.30 0.16 -2.49
N GLU A 54 -14.40 -0.13 -1.79
CA GLU A 54 -14.67 0.45 -0.47
C GLU A 54 -13.62 0.01 0.57
N SER A 55 -13.14 -1.24 0.49
CA SER A 55 -12.08 -1.75 1.38
C SER A 55 -10.76 -1.02 1.14
N ILE A 56 -10.41 -0.75 -0.11
CA ILE A 56 -9.25 0.05 -0.50
C ILE A 56 -9.40 1.49 0.00
N GLU A 57 -10.52 2.15 -0.31
CA GLU A 57 -10.77 3.53 0.09
C GLU A 57 -10.72 3.69 1.61
N ASN A 58 -11.41 2.81 2.35
CA ASN A 58 -11.39 2.80 3.81
C ASN A 58 -10.01 2.50 4.36
N GLY A 59 -9.28 1.54 3.79
CA GLY A 59 -7.92 1.20 4.19
C GLY A 59 -6.96 2.38 4.01
N ILE A 60 -7.07 3.12 2.90
CA ILE A 60 -6.30 4.34 2.66
C ILE A 60 -6.71 5.43 3.66
N VAL A 61 -8.00 5.67 3.87
CA VAL A 61 -8.49 6.69 4.82
C VAL A 61 -8.07 6.40 6.25
N GLN A 62 -7.97 5.13 6.65
CA GLN A 62 -7.59 4.72 8.00
C GLN A 62 -6.07 4.57 8.20
N SER A 63 -5.30 4.48 7.12
CA SER A 63 -3.85 4.34 7.21
C SER A 63 -3.18 5.59 7.76
N SER A 64 -2.03 5.40 8.42
CA SER A 64 -1.18 6.50 8.86
C SER A 64 -0.29 7.00 7.71
N ILE A 65 0.09 6.09 6.82
CA ILE A 65 0.94 6.33 5.65
C ILE A 65 0.60 5.31 4.56
N CYS A 66 0.89 5.64 3.29
CA CYS A 66 0.82 4.69 2.19
C CYS A 66 2.20 4.43 1.60
N LEU A 67 2.44 3.21 1.15
CA LEU A 67 3.59 2.86 0.30
C LEU A 67 3.04 2.47 -1.08
N ALA A 68 3.54 3.10 -2.14
CA ALA A 68 3.04 2.89 -3.49
C ALA A 68 4.14 2.40 -4.45
N GLU A 69 3.99 1.16 -4.93
CA GLU A 69 4.81 0.55 -5.96
C GLU A 69 4.30 0.96 -7.34
N ILE A 70 4.99 1.91 -7.96
CA ILE A 70 4.58 2.54 -9.21
C ILE A 70 5.48 2.12 -10.38
N THR A 71 6.04 0.91 -10.40
CA THR A 71 6.85 0.45 -11.55
C THR A 71 5.98 0.24 -12.80
N THR A 72 4.73 -0.21 -12.64
CA THR A 72 3.86 -0.52 -13.79
C THR A 72 2.91 0.62 -14.14
N ASN A 73 2.24 0.51 -15.29
CA ASN A 73 1.10 1.36 -15.66
C ASN A 73 -0.23 0.71 -15.29
N ASN A 74 -0.34 0.18 -14.06
CA ASN A 74 -1.58 -0.40 -13.59
C ASN A 74 -2.60 0.72 -13.24
N PRO A 75 -3.76 0.80 -13.91
CA PRO A 75 -4.74 1.87 -13.67
C PRO A 75 -5.29 1.86 -12.24
N ASN A 76 -5.40 0.70 -11.60
CA ASN A 76 -5.89 0.61 -10.22
C ASN A 76 -4.90 1.28 -9.26
N ILE A 77 -3.60 1.02 -9.44
CA ILE A 77 -2.52 1.66 -8.66
C ILE A 77 -2.55 3.18 -8.79
N TRP A 78 -2.79 3.69 -10.00
CA TRP A 78 -2.92 5.13 -10.21
C TRP A 78 -4.16 5.73 -9.55
N TYR A 79 -5.29 5.03 -9.59
CA TYR A 79 -6.50 5.44 -8.87
C TYR A 79 -6.25 5.48 -7.35
N GLU A 80 -5.68 4.41 -6.79
CA GLU A 80 -5.36 4.30 -5.36
C GLU A 80 -4.38 5.39 -4.90
N LEU A 81 -3.32 5.63 -5.69
CA LEU A 81 -2.35 6.68 -5.43
C LEU A 81 -3.01 8.08 -5.47
N GLY A 82 -3.83 8.33 -6.50
CA GLY A 82 -4.57 9.59 -6.63
C GLY A 82 -5.53 9.81 -5.46
N PHE A 83 -6.23 8.76 -5.03
CA PHE A 83 -7.13 8.79 -3.88
C PHE A 83 -6.38 9.05 -2.58
N ALA A 84 -5.23 8.39 -2.35
CA ALA A 84 -4.37 8.65 -1.20
C ALA A 84 -3.92 10.12 -1.11
N PHE A 85 -3.52 10.71 -2.24
CA PHE A 85 -3.21 12.14 -2.30
C PHE A 85 -4.43 13.03 -2.04
N ALA A 86 -5.60 12.69 -2.59
CA ALA A 86 -6.85 13.42 -2.32
C ALA A 86 -7.21 13.40 -0.82
N CYS A 87 -6.95 12.28 -0.14
CA CYS A 87 -7.10 12.12 1.31
C CYS A 87 -5.97 12.74 2.13
N ARG A 88 -4.99 13.41 1.50
CA ARG A 88 -3.81 14.03 2.15
C ARG A 88 -3.00 13.05 2.99
N LYS A 89 -2.88 11.80 2.52
CA LYS A 89 -2.02 10.81 3.15
C LYS A 89 -0.56 11.12 2.83
N GLU A 90 0.31 10.85 3.79
CA GLU A 90 1.74 10.73 3.52
C GLU A 90 1.95 9.51 2.63
N VAL A 91 2.74 9.64 1.56
CA VAL A 91 2.97 8.55 0.59
C VAL A 91 4.46 8.40 0.30
N VAL A 92 4.97 7.18 0.47
CA VAL A 92 6.28 6.77 -0.02
C VAL A 92 6.10 6.07 -1.36
N MET A 93 6.49 6.74 -2.45
CA MET A 93 6.49 6.13 -3.78
C MET A 93 7.82 5.43 -4.06
N ILE A 94 7.73 4.25 -4.66
CA ILE A 94 8.89 3.47 -5.11
C ILE A 94 8.70 3.05 -6.56
N CYS A 95 9.81 2.97 -7.28
CA CYS A 95 9.82 2.60 -8.69
C CYS A 95 11.11 1.88 -9.02
N SER A 96 11.03 0.80 -9.81
CA SER A 96 12.21 0.18 -10.40
C SER A 96 12.94 1.18 -11.31
N LYS A 97 14.27 1.15 -11.25
CA LYS A 97 15.13 1.93 -12.16
C LYS A 97 15.04 1.47 -13.62
N GLU A 98 14.52 0.26 -13.86
CA GLU A 98 14.29 -0.26 -15.21
C GLU A 98 13.13 0.44 -15.92
N ARG A 99 12.28 1.18 -15.19
CA ARG A 99 11.20 1.96 -15.77
C ARG A 99 11.77 3.17 -16.52
N GLU A 100 11.69 3.14 -17.85
CA GLU A 100 12.21 4.22 -18.70
C GLU A 100 11.40 5.52 -18.60
N LYS A 101 10.07 5.42 -18.43
CA LYS A 101 9.17 6.58 -18.39
C LYS A 101 8.03 6.40 -17.40
N ILE A 102 7.81 7.42 -16.57
CA ILE A 102 6.58 7.57 -15.78
C ILE A 102 5.54 8.27 -16.67
N SER A 103 4.38 7.63 -16.81
CA SER A 103 3.25 8.23 -17.51
C SER A 103 2.51 9.12 -16.49
N PHE A 104 2.54 10.43 -16.70
CA PHE A 104 1.65 11.40 -16.07
C PHE A 104 0.66 11.90 -17.11
#